data_AF-A0A7S0BWC3-F1
#
_entry.id   AF-A0A7S0BWC3-F1
#
_cell.length_a   1.000
_cell.length_b   1.000
_cell.length_c   1.000
_cell.angle_alpha   90.00
_cell.angle_beta   90.00
_cell.angle_gamma   90.00
#
_symmetry.space_group_name_H-M   'P 1'
#
loop_
_entity.id
_entity.type
_entity.pdbx_description
1 polymer ?
#
loop_
_entity_poly.entity_id
_entity_poly.type
_entity_poly.pdbx_seq_one_letter_code
_entity_poly.pdbx_strand_id
1 'polypeptide(L)'
;MRLVETEEQKDYGGNIRKIVVKCIPENTVRIRSIVNPKCWREIRENSNENKQYLKANVEILVDESEKEDERSSFDVILSDNDKQSRPFGEQEAQSIASDYDAVRLMYLNSQNNDVATGTLPPFAKESVKHLPALTATDFFRAVDAGTNHEYANQSFWEIAEVWQRLCNTVREARRCILRSDVNEISVAAAMEKGGMLNLPVKREDLPYDVRTKLFQIEDAAWQNYLACGMDPVLDFQGLLSASSSLNPSEQMMILGNMIENERKRLEAKNSLRLLLDTTGK
;
A
#
# COMPACT_ATOMS: atom_id res chain seq x y z
N MET A 1 -12.38 -24.07 -5.41
CA MET A 1 -11.52 -24.66 -6.45
C MET A 1 -11.54 -26.17 -6.28
N ARG A 2 -12.63 -26.81 -6.72
CA ARG A 2 -12.68 -28.26 -6.91
C ARG A 2 -13.66 -28.64 -8.01
N LEU A 3 -13.19 -28.62 -9.25
CA LEU A 3 -13.53 -29.61 -10.26
C LEU A 3 -12.49 -29.46 -11.38
N VAL A 4 -11.65 -30.49 -11.50
CA VAL A 4 -10.72 -30.62 -12.62
C VAL A 4 -11.37 -31.61 -13.57
N GLU A 5 -11.90 -31.13 -14.68
CA GLU A 5 -12.28 -32.03 -15.76
C GLU A 5 -11.01 -32.38 -16.55
N THR A 6 -10.66 -33.66 -16.50
CA THR A 6 -9.58 -34.25 -17.29
C THR A 6 -10.19 -35.05 -18.43
N GLU A 7 -9.94 -34.62 -19.66
CA GLU A 7 -10.35 -35.35 -20.85
C GLU A 7 -9.11 -36.04 -21.46
N GLU A 8 -9.16 -37.37 -21.56
CA GLU A 8 -8.11 -38.18 -22.16
C GLU A 8 -8.46 -38.50 -23.62
N GLN A 9 -7.66 -38.02 -24.57
CA GLN A 9 -7.74 -38.48 -25.96
C GLN A 9 -6.78 -39.65 -26.18
N LYS A 10 -7.35 -40.83 -26.46
CA LYS A 10 -6.64 -42.07 -26.78
C LYS A 10 -6.65 -42.32 -28.28
N ASP A 11 -5.59 -42.93 -28.80
CA ASP A 11 -5.58 -43.42 -30.19
C ASP A 11 -6.26 -44.79 -30.34
N TYR A 12 -6.38 -45.28 -31.58
CA TYR A 12 -6.99 -46.57 -31.89
C TYR A 12 -6.29 -47.77 -31.23
N GLY A 13 -5.08 -47.60 -30.70
CA GLY A 13 -4.34 -48.60 -29.93
C GLY A 13 -4.52 -48.48 -28.40
N GLY A 14 -5.33 -47.53 -27.94
CA GLY A 14 -5.58 -47.28 -26.51
C GLY A 14 -4.52 -46.42 -25.82
N ASN A 15 -3.52 -45.88 -26.54
CA ASN A 15 -2.48 -45.06 -25.95
C ASN A 15 -2.95 -43.60 -25.78
N ILE A 16 -2.75 -43.04 -24.59
CA ILE A 16 -3.10 -41.64 -24.28
C ILE A 16 -2.14 -40.72 -25.05
N ARG A 17 -2.70 -39.87 -25.93
CA ARG A 17 -1.91 -38.88 -26.69
C ARG A 17 -1.98 -37.49 -26.10
N LYS A 18 -3.07 -37.15 -25.42
CA LYS A 18 -3.31 -35.81 -24.89
C LYS A 18 -4.21 -35.87 -23.67
N ILE A 19 -3.81 -35.15 -22.63
CA ILE A 19 -4.64 -34.86 -21.45
C ILE A 19 -4.96 -33.37 -21.52
N VAL A 20 -6.23 -33.03 -21.61
CA VAL A 20 -6.69 -31.63 -21.52
C VAL A 20 -7.22 -31.41 -20.12
N VAL A 21 -6.59 -30.49 -19.40
CA VAL A 21 -7.00 -30.05 -18.07
C VAL A 21 -7.73 -28.72 -18.23
N LYS A 22 -9.04 -28.69 -17.95
CA LYS A 22 -9.81 -27.44 -17.92
C LYS A 22 -10.05 -27.04 -16.47
N CYS A 23 -9.69 -25.80 -16.13
CA CYS A 23 -10.05 -25.21 -14.86
C CYS A 23 -11.37 -24.47 -15.05
N ILE A 24 -12.45 -25.01 -14.47
CA ILE A 24 -13.76 -24.38 -14.51
C ILE A 24 -13.91 -23.62 -13.18
N PRO A 25 -14.07 -22.28 -13.21
CA PRO A 25 -14.36 -21.54 -11.99
C PRO A 25 -15.74 -21.96 -11.48
N GLU A 26 -15.82 -22.47 -10.24
CA GLU A 26 -17.08 -22.92 -9.64
C GLU A 26 -18.04 -21.76 -9.41
N ASN A 27 -17.51 -20.58 -9.09
CA ASN A 27 -18.29 -19.37 -8.88
C ASN A 27 -17.46 -18.14 -9.25
N THR A 28 -18.13 -17.10 -9.73
CA THR A 28 -17.56 -15.76 -9.79
C THR A 28 -17.70 -15.13 -8.41
N VAL A 29 -16.66 -14.45 -7.91
CA VAL A 29 -16.73 -13.78 -6.62
C VAL A 29 -16.36 -12.31 -6.76
N ARG A 30 -17.08 -11.45 -6.04
CA ARG A 30 -16.75 -10.03 -5.87
C ARG A 30 -15.94 -9.87 -4.59
N ILE A 31 -14.75 -9.29 -4.68
CA ILE A 31 -13.96 -8.97 -3.49
C ILE A 31 -14.62 -7.76 -2.80
N ARG A 32 -15.14 -7.94 -1.58
CA ARG A 32 -15.75 -6.87 -0.78
C ARG A 32 -14.73 -6.01 -0.06
N SER A 33 -13.70 -6.65 0.49
CA SER A 33 -12.62 -5.94 1.21
C SER A 33 -11.40 -6.82 1.30
N ILE A 34 -10.21 -6.25 1.20
CA ILE A 34 -8.95 -6.95 1.46
C ILE A 34 -8.46 -6.50 2.84
N VAL A 35 -8.26 -7.46 3.73
CA VAL A 35 -7.71 -7.24 5.06
C VAL A 35 -6.28 -7.78 5.07
N ASN A 36 -5.36 -7.00 5.62
CA ASN A 36 -4.01 -7.45 5.96
C ASN A 36 -4.01 -7.98 7.41
N PRO A 37 -4.12 -9.29 7.64
CA PRO A 37 -4.03 -9.84 8.98
C PRO A 37 -2.58 -9.74 9.46
N LYS A 38 -2.25 -8.71 10.24
CA LYS A 38 -1.04 -8.60 11.08
C LYS A 38 0.17 -9.33 10.49
N CYS A 39 0.65 -8.87 9.33
CA CYS A 39 1.65 -9.54 8.50
C CYS A 39 3.06 -9.75 9.12
N TRP A 40 3.23 -9.60 10.44
CA TRP A 40 4.54 -9.72 11.07
C TRP A 40 4.60 -10.65 12.29
N ARG A 41 3.50 -10.89 13.02
CA ARG A 41 3.54 -11.83 14.15
C ARG A 41 3.60 -13.28 13.70
N GLU A 42 2.91 -13.65 12.63
CA GLU A 42 2.68 -15.07 12.30
C GLU A 42 3.70 -15.66 11.32
N ILE A 43 4.37 -14.85 10.49
CA ILE A 43 5.36 -15.35 9.50
C ILE A 43 6.61 -15.95 10.17
N ARG A 44 6.89 -15.60 11.43
CA ARG A 44 8.03 -16.16 12.18
C ARG A 44 7.68 -17.37 13.06
N GLU A 45 6.42 -17.55 13.45
CA GLU A 45 6.06 -18.56 14.45
C GLU A 45 5.37 -19.81 13.88
N ASN A 46 4.76 -19.76 12.69
CA ASN A 46 4.15 -20.95 12.06
C ASN A 46 4.51 -21.04 10.58
N SER A 47 5.64 -21.68 10.27
CA SER A 47 6.13 -21.88 8.89
C SER A 47 5.34 -22.90 8.06
N ASN A 48 4.24 -23.47 8.58
CA ASN A 48 3.50 -24.54 7.89
C ASN A 48 2.02 -24.24 7.58
N GLU A 49 1.41 -23.16 8.07
CA GLU A 49 0.03 -22.82 7.71
C GLU A 49 -0.11 -21.34 7.33
N ASN A 50 -0.56 -21.12 6.10
CA ASN A 50 -0.91 -19.83 5.47
C ASN A 50 0.22 -18.90 5.01
N LYS A 51 0.77 -19.22 3.83
CA LYS A 51 1.53 -18.32 2.95
C LYS A 51 0.70 -17.17 2.33
N GLN A 52 -0.48 -16.85 2.87
CA GLN A 52 -1.38 -15.85 2.28
C GLN A 52 -1.30 -14.56 3.08
N TYR A 53 -0.52 -13.61 2.55
CA TYR A 53 -0.26 -12.27 3.10
C TYR A 53 -1.53 -11.39 3.19
N LEU A 54 -2.59 -11.75 2.46
CA LEU A 54 -3.83 -10.98 2.35
C LEU A 54 -5.03 -11.90 2.48
N LYS A 55 -6.01 -11.47 3.27
CA LYS A 55 -7.32 -12.12 3.37
C LYS A 55 -8.33 -11.25 2.65
N ALA A 56 -8.84 -11.73 1.53
CA ALA A 56 -9.97 -11.10 0.85
C ALA A 56 -11.28 -11.63 1.45
N ASN A 57 -12.12 -10.73 1.96
CA ASN A 57 -13.53 -11.04 2.17
C ASN A 57 -14.18 -11.00 0.79
N VAL A 58 -14.67 -12.15 0.34
CA VAL A 58 -15.30 -12.31 -0.97
C VAL A 58 -16.78 -12.60 -0.81
N GLU A 59 -17.58 -12.01 -1.68
CA GLU A 59 -18.98 -12.33 -1.88
C GLU A 59 -19.10 -13.19 -3.13
N ILE A 60 -19.80 -14.31 -3.01
CA ILE A 60 -20.08 -15.16 -4.15
C ILE A 60 -21.17 -14.49 -4.99
N LEU A 61 -20.84 -14.15 -6.23
CA LEU A 61 -21.83 -13.74 -7.22
C LEU A 61 -22.51 -15.02 -7.68
N VAL A 62 -23.71 -15.27 -7.17
CA VAL A 62 -24.59 -16.28 -7.72
C VAL A 62 -25.03 -15.75 -9.08
N ASP A 63 -24.94 -16.60 -10.11
CA ASP A 63 -25.32 -16.28 -11.49
C ASP A 63 -26.85 -16.08 -11.55
N GLU A 64 -27.31 -14.91 -11.12
CA GLU A 64 -28.70 -14.48 -11.24
C GLU A 64 -28.87 -13.84 -12.61
N SER A 65 -29.17 -14.69 -13.60
CA SER A 65 -29.70 -14.26 -14.90
C SER A 65 -31.08 -13.59 -14.81
N GLU A 66 -31.57 -13.27 -13.61
CA GLU A 66 -32.86 -12.62 -13.36
C GLU A 66 -32.87 -11.83 -12.05
N LYS A 67 -32.10 -10.74 -11.91
CA LYS A 67 -32.49 -9.60 -11.05
C LYS A 67 -31.89 -8.29 -11.57
N GLU A 68 -32.72 -7.58 -12.34
CA GLU A 68 -32.61 -6.12 -12.41
C GLU A 68 -32.85 -5.53 -11.02
N ASP A 69 -32.12 -4.45 -10.73
CA ASP A 69 -32.34 -3.52 -9.62
C ASP A 69 -32.18 -4.03 -8.19
N GLU A 70 -30.94 -4.20 -7.72
CA GLU A 70 -30.55 -3.70 -6.37
C GLU A 70 -29.11 -3.17 -6.41
N ARG A 71 -28.97 -1.84 -6.59
CA ARG A 71 -27.72 -1.10 -6.34
C ARG A 71 -27.37 -1.22 -4.86
N SER A 72 -26.56 -2.22 -4.51
CA SER A 72 -25.98 -2.36 -3.18
C SER A 72 -25.00 -1.23 -2.92
N SER A 73 -25.36 -0.40 -1.94
CA SER A 73 -24.68 0.77 -1.42
C SER A 73 -23.27 0.47 -0.96
N PHE A 74 -22.28 0.86 -1.75
CA PHE A 74 -20.98 1.26 -1.23
C PHE A 74 -21.03 2.79 -1.13
N ASP A 75 -21.63 3.30 -0.05
CA ASP A 75 -21.48 4.69 0.33
C ASP A 75 -20.03 4.87 0.80
N VAL A 76 -19.11 5.02 -0.16
CA VAL A 76 -18.05 6.01 0.02
C VAL A 76 -18.79 7.29 0.34
N ILE A 77 -18.45 7.95 1.44
CA ILE A 77 -18.98 9.28 1.79
C ILE A 77 -18.50 10.26 0.71
N LEU A 78 -19.22 10.28 -0.40
CA LEU A 78 -19.29 11.35 -1.37
C LEU A 78 -20.71 11.89 -1.19
N SER A 79 -20.80 13.05 -0.54
CA SER A 79 -22.05 13.79 -0.36
C SER A 79 -22.92 13.71 -1.62
N ASP A 80 -24.12 13.17 -1.43
CA ASP A 80 -25.10 12.80 -2.48
C ASP A 80 -25.83 14.03 -3.06
N ASN A 81 -25.07 15.07 -3.43
CA ASN A 81 -25.56 16.23 -4.17
C ASN A 81 -24.72 16.39 -5.44
N ASP A 82 -25.36 16.25 -6.59
CA ASP A 82 -24.87 16.38 -7.97
C ASP A 82 -24.19 15.15 -8.60
N LYS A 83 -25.02 14.20 -9.08
CA LYS A 83 -24.65 13.24 -10.16
C LYS A 83 -24.59 13.94 -11.53
N GLN A 84 -23.76 14.97 -11.63
CA GLN A 84 -23.04 15.29 -12.86
C GLN A 84 -21.59 15.02 -12.53
N SER A 85 -21.02 13.93 -13.05
CA SER A 85 -19.59 13.68 -13.03
C SER A 85 -18.90 14.92 -13.59
N ARG A 86 -18.41 15.80 -12.71
CA ARG A 86 -17.66 16.97 -13.14
C ARG A 86 -16.49 16.46 -13.97
N PRO A 87 -16.27 16.98 -15.18
CA PRO A 87 -15.09 16.62 -15.94
C PRO A 87 -13.86 16.96 -15.09
N PHE A 88 -12.92 16.02 -15.00
CA PHE A 88 -11.62 16.28 -14.38
C PHE A 88 -11.01 17.49 -15.07
N GLY A 89 -10.87 18.59 -14.33
CA GLY A 89 -10.43 19.86 -14.86
C GLY A 89 -8.94 20.09 -14.63
N GLU A 90 -8.43 21.12 -15.29
CA GLU A 90 -7.08 21.63 -15.06
C GLU A 90 -6.86 22.07 -13.60
N GLN A 91 -7.93 22.49 -12.90
CA GLN A 91 -7.86 22.90 -11.51
C GLN A 91 -7.58 21.72 -10.58
N GLU A 92 -8.28 20.60 -10.77
CA GLU A 92 -8.05 19.36 -10.03
C GLU A 92 -6.64 18.82 -10.29
N ALA A 93 -6.22 18.80 -11.57
CA ALA A 93 -4.86 18.41 -11.94
C ALA A 93 -3.79 19.29 -11.27
N GLN A 94 -4.01 20.60 -11.21
CA GLN A 94 -3.12 21.55 -10.55
C GLN A 94 -3.07 21.33 -9.04
N SER A 95 -4.21 21.01 -8.41
CA SER A 95 -4.27 20.70 -6.98
C SER A 95 -3.46 19.44 -6.67
N ILE A 96 -3.66 18.36 -7.43
CA ILE A 96 -2.96 17.09 -7.20
C ILE A 96 -1.45 17.26 -7.42
N ALA A 97 -1.04 17.98 -8.48
CA ALA A 97 0.37 18.27 -8.74
C ALA A 97 1.01 19.05 -7.60
N SER A 98 0.32 20.10 -7.10
CA SER A 98 0.78 20.88 -5.96
C SER A 98 0.90 20.04 -4.69
N ASP A 99 -0.07 19.16 -4.43
CA ASP A 99 -0.04 18.27 -3.28
C ASP A 99 1.13 17.28 -3.36
N TYR A 100 1.36 16.69 -4.53
CA TYR A 100 2.47 15.79 -4.77
C TYR A 100 3.82 16.48 -4.55
N ASP A 101 4.01 17.66 -5.14
CA ASP A 101 5.25 18.42 -4.98
C ASP A 101 5.46 18.85 -3.51
N ALA A 102 4.39 19.24 -2.81
CA ALA A 102 4.45 19.55 -1.39
C ALA A 102 4.92 18.33 -0.57
N VAL A 103 4.33 17.15 -0.77
CA VAL A 103 4.75 15.91 -0.09
C VAL A 103 6.20 15.57 -0.41
N ARG A 104 6.58 15.61 -1.70
CA ARG A 104 7.95 15.33 -2.16
C ARG A 104 8.96 16.28 -1.52
N LEU A 105 8.66 17.57 -1.48
CA LEU A 105 9.52 18.59 -0.86
C LEU A 105 9.61 18.44 0.66
N MET A 106 8.51 18.12 1.34
CA MET A 106 8.51 17.83 2.77
C MET A 106 9.45 16.65 3.09
N TYR A 107 9.52 15.63 2.24
CA TYR A 107 10.47 14.53 2.41
C TYR A 107 11.93 14.87 2.06
N LEU A 108 12.17 15.82 1.14
CA LEU A 108 13.51 16.21 0.68
C LEU A 108 14.19 17.26 1.56
N ASN A 109 13.46 18.28 2.01
CA ASN A 109 14.03 19.50 2.59
C ASN A 109 14.55 19.30 4.02
N SER A 110 15.80 18.82 4.14
CA SER A 110 16.48 18.58 5.42
C SER A 110 17.00 19.82 6.15
N GLN A 111 16.82 21.02 5.58
CA GLN A 111 17.46 22.23 6.11
C GLN A 111 16.64 22.99 7.14
N ASN A 112 15.34 22.73 7.22
CA ASN A 112 14.51 23.21 8.32
C ASN A 112 14.20 22.03 9.22
N ASN A 113 14.04 22.30 10.52
CA ASN A 113 13.60 21.42 11.59
C ASN A 113 12.22 20.79 11.30
N ASP A 114 12.07 20.09 10.18
CA ASP A 114 10.80 19.64 9.61
C ASP A 114 10.56 18.18 10.00
N VAL A 115 9.32 17.82 10.34
CA VAL A 115 9.02 16.54 11.01
C VAL A 115 9.01 15.36 10.04
N ALA A 116 9.03 15.64 8.74
CA ALA A 116 9.29 14.67 7.68
C ALA A 116 10.79 14.37 7.53
N THR A 117 11.66 15.35 7.75
CA THR A 117 13.08 15.26 7.36
C THR A 117 14.00 14.69 8.43
N GLY A 118 13.55 14.62 9.68
CA GLY A 118 14.16 13.76 10.70
C GLY A 118 13.82 12.27 10.56
N THR A 119 12.85 11.90 9.69
CA THR A 119 12.31 10.52 9.67
C THR A 119 12.89 9.62 8.59
N LEU A 120 13.52 10.19 7.56
CA LEU A 120 14.14 9.41 6.50
C LEU A 120 15.66 9.40 6.64
N PRO A 121 16.30 8.23 6.57
CA PRO A 121 17.75 8.11 6.53
C PRO A 121 18.31 8.66 5.20
N PRO A 122 19.60 9.03 5.13
CA PRO A 122 20.19 9.67 3.95
C PRO A 122 19.97 8.91 2.63
N PHE A 123 20.08 7.57 2.66
CA PHE A 123 19.86 6.75 1.46
C PHE A 123 18.43 6.84 0.90
N ALA A 124 17.44 6.99 1.79
CA ALA A 124 16.04 7.10 1.38
C ALA A 124 15.76 8.49 0.79
N LYS A 125 16.39 9.54 1.32
CA LYS A 125 16.31 10.89 0.77
C LYS A 125 16.86 10.95 -0.65
N GLU A 126 18.00 10.31 -0.90
CA GLU A 126 18.55 10.25 -2.26
C GLU A 126 17.60 9.51 -3.21
N SER A 127 16.94 8.45 -2.74
CA SER A 127 15.92 7.74 -3.54
C SER A 127 14.73 8.64 -3.89
N VAL A 128 14.23 9.45 -2.94
CA VAL A 128 13.14 10.41 -3.18
C VAL A 128 13.56 11.52 -4.15
N LYS A 129 14.83 11.95 -4.09
CA LYS A 129 15.37 13.01 -4.96
C LYS A 129 15.35 12.61 -6.43
N HIS A 130 15.50 11.32 -6.71
CA HIS A 130 15.41 10.74 -8.05
C HIS A 130 13.97 10.53 -8.55
N LEU A 131 12.95 10.75 -7.72
CA LEU A 131 11.57 10.73 -8.20
C LEU A 131 11.31 11.95 -9.10
N PRO A 132 10.60 11.75 -10.23
CA PRO A 132 10.28 12.84 -11.14
C PRO A 132 9.36 13.86 -10.47
N ALA A 133 9.50 15.13 -10.86
CA ALA A 133 8.48 16.12 -10.60
C ALA A 133 7.29 15.84 -11.54
N LEU A 134 6.08 15.92 -11.01
CA LEU A 134 4.86 15.69 -11.78
C LEU A 134 4.11 17.02 -11.88
N THR A 135 3.78 17.40 -13.11
CA THR A 135 3.11 18.66 -13.41
C THR A 135 1.61 18.45 -13.60
N ALA A 136 0.81 19.51 -13.50
CA ALA A 136 -0.62 19.47 -13.78
C ALA A 136 -0.93 18.87 -15.17
N THR A 137 -0.06 19.14 -16.16
CA THR A 137 -0.17 18.57 -17.50
C THR A 137 -0.06 17.04 -17.50
N ASP A 138 0.78 16.46 -16.65
CA ASP A 138 0.95 15.00 -16.56
C ASP A 138 -0.33 14.36 -16.01
N PHE A 139 -0.89 14.93 -14.94
CA PHE A 139 -2.16 14.49 -14.36
C PHE A 139 -3.33 14.68 -15.32
N PHE A 140 -3.38 15.79 -16.04
CA PHE A 140 -4.43 16.05 -17.03
C PHE A 140 -4.37 15.07 -18.20
N ARG A 141 -3.17 14.80 -18.75
CA ARG A 141 -2.96 13.84 -19.85
C ARG A 141 -3.36 12.41 -19.46
N ALA A 142 -3.17 12.03 -18.19
CA ALA A 142 -3.57 10.71 -17.69
C ALA A 142 -5.10 10.51 -17.64
N VAL A 143 -5.91 11.57 -17.80
CA VAL A 143 -7.38 11.50 -17.79
C VAL A 143 -8.00 11.86 -19.16
N ASP A 144 -7.28 12.60 -20.01
CA ASP A 144 -7.78 13.05 -21.30
C ASP A 144 -7.97 11.90 -22.31
N ALA A 145 -9.19 11.38 -22.36
CA ALA A 145 -9.65 10.34 -23.28
C ALA A 145 -9.73 10.80 -24.76
N GLY A 146 -9.47 12.08 -25.07
CA GLY A 146 -9.46 12.61 -26.43
C GLY A 146 -8.29 12.09 -27.30
N THR A 147 -7.24 11.58 -26.65
CA THR A 147 -6.12 10.89 -27.30
C THR A 147 -6.12 9.42 -26.89
N ASN A 148 -5.99 8.52 -27.87
CA ASN A 148 -5.88 7.05 -27.75
C ASN A 148 -5.96 6.51 -26.31
N HIS A 149 -7.08 5.88 -25.96
CA HIS A 149 -7.39 5.33 -24.63
C HIS A 149 -6.25 4.51 -23.98
N GLU A 150 -5.42 3.86 -24.79
CA GLU A 150 -4.25 3.10 -24.36
C GLU A 150 -3.14 3.98 -23.76
N TYR A 151 -2.88 5.16 -24.33
CA TYR A 151 -1.87 6.11 -23.82
C TYR A 151 -2.30 6.77 -22.51
N ALA A 152 -3.57 7.17 -22.39
CA ALA A 152 -4.09 7.76 -21.15
C ALA A 152 -3.98 6.79 -19.97
N ASN A 153 -4.33 5.52 -20.20
CA ASN A 153 -4.17 4.45 -19.20
C ASN A 153 -2.69 4.26 -18.81
N GLN A 154 -1.78 4.27 -19.78
CA GLN A 154 -0.36 4.15 -19.49
C GLN A 154 0.14 5.32 -18.62
N SER A 155 -0.19 6.56 -18.99
CA SER A 155 0.22 7.75 -18.22
C SER A 155 -0.33 7.75 -16.79
N PHE A 156 -1.57 7.28 -16.58
CA PHE A 156 -2.09 7.10 -15.23
C PHE A 156 -1.23 6.13 -14.41
N TRP A 157 -0.92 4.95 -14.95
CA TRP A 157 -0.14 3.94 -14.22
C TRP A 157 1.30 4.38 -13.96
N GLU A 158 1.89 5.18 -14.84
CA GLU A 158 3.22 5.78 -14.62
C GLU A 158 3.21 6.73 -13.41
N ILE A 159 2.19 7.59 -13.30
CA ILE A 159 2.00 8.47 -12.13
C ILE A 159 1.75 7.66 -10.87
N ALA A 160 0.89 6.65 -10.95
CA ALA A 160 0.58 5.75 -9.86
C ALA A 160 1.83 5.01 -9.37
N GLU A 161 2.70 4.54 -10.29
CA GLU A 161 3.97 3.91 -9.95
C GLU A 161 4.92 4.87 -9.21
N VAL A 162 5.02 6.12 -9.66
CA VAL A 162 5.84 7.14 -9.00
C VAL A 162 5.38 7.37 -7.56
N TRP A 163 4.06 7.49 -7.35
CA TRP A 163 3.48 7.60 -6.01
C TRP A 163 3.76 6.36 -5.17
N GLN A 164 3.57 5.16 -5.72
CA GLN A 164 3.82 3.90 -5.02
C GLN A 164 5.29 3.76 -4.61
N ARG A 165 6.21 4.21 -5.48
CA ARG A 165 7.65 4.19 -5.22
C ARG A 165 7.98 5.08 -4.03
N LEU A 166 7.43 6.29 -3.96
CA LEU A 166 7.58 7.17 -2.80
C LEU A 166 7.12 6.49 -1.50
N CYS A 167 5.88 5.98 -1.49
CA CYS A 167 5.32 5.33 -0.31
C CYS A 167 6.16 4.11 0.13
N ASN A 168 6.62 3.28 -0.82
CA ASN A 168 7.51 2.16 -0.53
C ASN A 168 8.87 2.60 0.00
N THR A 169 9.48 3.64 -0.56
CA THR A 169 10.73 4.21 -0.05
C THR A 169 10.59 4.66 1.40
N VAL A 170 9.51 5.38 1.73
CA VAL A 170 9.23 5.81 3.11
C VAL A 170 9.00 4.61 4.03
N ARG A 171 8.28 3.60 3.57
CA ARG A 171 8.04 2.37 4.33
C ARG A 171 9.33 1.63 4.65
N GLU A 172 10.16 1.36 3.65
CA GLU A 172 11.40 0.61 3.84
C GLU A 172 12.43 1.41 4.66
N ALA A 173 12.47 2.73 4.51
CA ALA A 173 13.26 3.61 5.36
C ALA A 173 12.92 3.43 6.85
N ARG A 174 11.64 3.50 7.21
CA ARG A 174 11.17 3.31 8.59
C ARG A 174 11.45 1.91 9.11
N ARG A 175 11.28 0.89 8.26
CA ARG A 175 11.63 -0.50 8.60
C ARG A 175 13.11 -0.68 8.88
N CYS A 176 13.98 -0.06 8.09
CA CYS A 176 15.41 -0.11 8.30
C CYS A 176 15.81 0.53 9.64
N ILE A 177 15.24 1.68 9.99
CA ILE A 177 15.48 2.33 11.29
C ILE A 177 15.05 1.41 12.43
N LEU A 178 13.80 0.91 12.39
CA LEU A 178 13.29 0.00 13.42
C LEU A 178 14.16 -1.26 13.57
N ARG A 179 14.60 -1.86 12.47
CA ARG A 179 15.49 -3.03 12.50
C ARG A 179 16.85 -2.70 13.09
N SER A 180 17.40 -1.52 12.81
CA SER A 180 18.65 -1.05 13.44
C SER A 180 18.46 -0.97 14.94
N ASP A 181 17.43 -0.27 15.41
CA ASP A 181 17.16 -0.07 16.84
C ASP A 181 16.97 -1.41 17.57
N VAL A 182 16.17 -2.32 16.99
CA VAL A 182 15.93 -3.66 17.55
C VAL A 182 17.22 -4.47 17.60
N ASN A 183 18.04 -4.41 16.54
CA ASN A 183 19.31 -5.13 16.50
C ASN A 183 20.31 -4.57 17.52
N GLU A 184 20.42 -3.25 17.63
CA GLU A 184 21.32 -2.58 18.59
C GLU A 184 20.96 -2.95 20.03
N ILE A 185 19.68 -2.88 20.39
CA ILE A 185 19.21 -3.29 21.72
C ILE A 185 19.48 -4.78 21.96
N SER A 186 19.23 -5.63 20.97
CA SER A 186 19.43 -7.07 21.09
C SER A 186 20.92 -7.42 21.27
N VAL A 187 21.80 -6.79 20.50
CA VAL A 187 23.25 -6.99 20.60
C VAL A 187 23.79 -6.46 21.91
N ALA A 188 23.37 -5.27 22.35
CA ALA A 188 23.78 -4.70 23.63
C ALA A 188 23.41 -5.64 24.81
N ALA A 189 22.16 -6.12 24.83
CA ALA A 189 21.71 -7.06 25.86
C ALA A 189 22.45 -8.41 25.80
N ALA A 190 22.78 -8.90 24.61
CA ALA A 190 23.57 -10.13 24.45
C ALA A 190 25.02 -9.95 24.94
N MET A 191 25.61 -8.76 24.74
CA MET A 191 26.93 -8.42 25.27
C MET A 191 26.93 -8.33 26.80
N GLU A 192 25.89 -7.74 27.40
CA GLU A 192 25.75 -7.62 28.86
C GLU A 192 25.56 -8.99 29.55
N LYS A 193 24.89 -9.94 28.90
CA LYS A 193 24.73 -11.31 29.40
C LYS A 193 26.06 -12.05 29.59
N GLY A 194 27.11 -11.63 28.86
CA GLY A 194 28.44 -12.23 28.87
C GLY A 194 28.53 -13.56 28.12
N GLY A 195 29.77 -13.99 27.84
CA GLY A 195 30.05 -15.21 27.07
C GLY A 195 30.28 -14.95 25.58
N MET A 196 30.28 -16.03 24.79
CA MET A 196 30.50 -15.94 23.34
C MET A 196 29.27 -15.37 22.65
N LEU A 197 29.44 -14.24 21.94
CA LEU A 197 28.36 -13.59 21.20
C LEU A 197 28.02 -14.42 19.95
N ASN A 198 26.84 -15.03 19.94
CA ASN A 198 26.32 -15.76 18.78
C ASN A 198 25.46 -14.83 17.94
N LEU A 199 25.84 -14.63 16.66
CA LEU A 199 25.08 -13.85 15.69
C LEU A 199 24.43 -14.77 14.64
N PRO A 200 23.19 -14.49 14.20
CA PRO A 200 22.30 -13.44 14.69
C PRO A 200 21.80 -13.72 16.11
N VAL A 201 21.64 -12.67 16.91
CA VAL A 201 21.12 -12.79 18.28
C VAL A 201 19.68 -13.27 18.21
N LYS A 202 19.42 -14.45 18.77
CA LYS A 202 18.08 -15.01 18.85
C LYS A 202 17.31 -14.31 19.95
N ARG A 203 16.03 -13.99 19.70
CA ARG A 203 15.20 -13.24 20.64
C ARG A 203 14.98 -14.04 21.92
N GLU A 204 14.90 -15.36 21.82
CA GLU A 204 14.63 -16.28 22.92
C GLU A 204 15.79 -16.29 23.93
N ASP A 205 17.01 -15.97 23.50
CA ASP A 205 18.20 -15.95 24.33
C ASP A 205 18.35 -14.66 25.16
N LEU A 206 17.49 -13.65 24.90
CA LEU A 206 17.52 -12.36 25.56
C LEU A 206 16.77 -12.37 26.92
N PRO A 207 17.21 -11.52 27.87
CA PRO A 207 16.46 -11.26 29.10
C PRO A 207 15.00 -10.89 28.85
N TYR A 208 14.11 -11.27 29.77
CA TYR A 208 12.66 -11.09 29.62
C TYR A 208 12.23 -9.61 29.50
N ASP A 209 12.84 -8.75 30.29
CA ASP A 209 12.69 -7.30 30.27
C ASP A 209 13.07 -6.72 28.89
N VAL A 210 14.20 -7.14 28.34
CA VAL A 210 14.65 -6.72 26.99
C VAL A 210 13.66 -7.20 25.92
N ARG A 211 13.23 -8.47 25.99
CA ARG A 211 12.23 -9.00 25.04
C ARG A 211 10.93 -8.19 25.07
N THR A 212 10.46 -7.85 26.27
CA THR A 212 9.25 -7.04 26.48
C THR A 212 9.41 -5.64 25.88
N LYS A 213 10.56 -4.99 26.12
CA LYS A 213 10.90 -3.69 25.53
C LYS A 213 10.92 -3.76 24.00
N LEU A 214 11.55 -4.77 23.41
CA LEU A 214 11.56 -4.98 21.96
C LEU A 214 10.13 -5.15 21.41
N PHE A 215 9.26 -5.89 22.10
CA PHE A 215 7.86 -6.04 21.69
C PHE A 215 7.12 -4.71 21.72
N GLN A 216 7.33 -3.89 22.74
CA GLN A 216 6.70 -2.57 22.84
C GLN A 216 7.16 -1.63 21.72
N ILE A 217 8.45 -1.64 21.39
CA ILE A 217 9.00 -0.82 20.29
C ILE A 217 8.39 -1.23 18.95
N GLU A 218 8.34 -2.53 18.67
CA GLU A 218 7.75 -3.05 17.42
C GLU A 218 6.25 -2.79 17.34
N ASP A 219 5.50 -2.94 18.45
CA ASP A 219 4.06 -2.69 18.48
C ASP A 219 3.77 -1.19 18.33
N ALA A 220 4.53 -0.31 18.98
CA ALA A 220 4.41 1.13 18.81
C ALA A 220 4.72 1.57 17.36
N ALA A 221 5.77 1.01 16.75
CA ALA A 221 6.09 1.27 15.36
C ALA A 221 4.99 0.77 14.41
N TRP A 222 4.36 -0.37 14.73
CA TRP A 222 3.21 -0.88 13.99
C TRP A 222 1.97 0.02 14.10
N GLN A 223 1.62 0.46 15.31
CA GLN A 223 0.51 1.40 15.50
C GLN A 223 0.75 2.72 14.79
N ASN A 224 1.99 3.22 14.82
CA ASN A 224 2.38 4.41 14.08
C ASN A 224 2.21 4.20 12.57
N TYR A 225 2.58 3.02 12.06
CA TYR A 225 2.39 2.68 10.65
C TYR A 225 0.91 2.66 10.25
N LEU A 226 0.04 1.99 11.03
CA LEU A 226 -1.40 1.97 10.78
C LEU A 226 -2.01 3.39 10.82
N ALA A 227 -1.62 4.19 11.81
CA ALA A 227 -2.06 5.58 11.93
C ALA A 227 -1.57 6.47 10.78
N CYS A 228 -0.51 6.06 10.06
CA CYS A 228 -0.01 6.83 8.93
C CYS A 228 -0.86 6.71 7.67
N GLY A 229 -1.81 5.76 7.57
CA GLY A 229 -2.73 5.63 6.44
C GLY A 229 -2.07 5.29 5.09
N MET A 230 -0.75 5.36 4.97
CA MET A 230 0.01 4.91 3.83
C MET A 230 0.18 3.39 3.88
N ASP A 231 -0.85 2.65 3.45
CA ASP A 231 -0.65 1.27 3.03
C ASP A 231 -0.49 1.24 1.50
N PRO A 232 0.77 1.36 0.97
CA PRO A 232 1.02 1.36 -0.46
C PRO A 232 0.61 0.07 -1.17
N VAL A 233 0.19 -0.95 -0.41
CA VAL A 233 -0.29 -2.22 -0.97
C VAL A 233 -1.81 -2.22 -1.04
N LEU A 234 -2.53 -1.85 0.02
CA LEU A 234 -4.00 -1.93 0.04
C LEU A 234 -4.65 -0.88 -0.87
N ASP A 235 -4.14 0.35 -0.85
CA ASP A 235 -4.68 1.46 -1.64
C ASP A 235 -4.51 1.22 -3.14
N PHE A 236 -3.34 0.71 -3.54
CA PHE A 236 -3.06 0.33 -4.91
C PHE A 236 -3.77 -0.96 -5.33
N GLN A 237 -4.00 -1.90 -4.42
CA GLN A 237 -4.84 -3.07 -4.69
C GLN A 237 -6.31 -2.67 -4.90
N GLY A 238 -6.79 -1.66 -4.18
CA GLY A 238 -8.09 -1.04 -4.42
C GLY A 238 -8.17 -0.46 -5.84
N LEU A 239 -7.18 0.36 -6.23
CA LEU A 239 -7.07 0.92 -7.58
C LEU A 239 -7.00 -0.17 -8.67
N LEU A 240 -6.19 -1.21 -8.48
CA LEU A 240 -6.05 -2.34 -9.42
C LEU A 240 -7.35 -3.14 -9.53
N SER A 241 -8.04 -3.41 -8.42
CA SER A 241 -9.28 -4.19 -8.41
C SER A 241 -10.45 -3.42 -9.00
N ALA A 242 -10.45 -2.09 -8.86
CA ALA A 242 -11.49 -1.21 -9.39
C ALA A 242 -11.19 -0.72 -10.81
N SER A 243 -10.02 -1.04 -11.37
CA SER A 243 -9.56 -0.57 -12.68
C SER A 243 -10.48 -0.94 -13.84
N SER A 244 -11.26 -2.02 -13.72
CA SER A 244 -12.21 -2.48 -14.75
C SER A 244 -13.57 -1.79 -14.66
N SER A 245 -13.89 -1.13 -13.54
CA SER A 245 -15.20 -0.53 -13.27
C SER A 245 -15.19 0.99 -13.14
N LEU A 246 -14.03 1.58 -12.86
CA LEU A 246 -13.87 3.03 -12.69
C LEU A 246 -13.42 3.69 -13.98
N ASN A 247 -13.95 4.88 -14.25
CA ASN A 247 -13.41 5.71 -15.33
C ASN A 247 -12.04 6.32 -14.92
N PRO A 248 -11.19 6.75 -15.89
CA PRO A 248 -9.87 7.31 -15.59
C PRO A 248 -9.91 8.54 -14.65
N SER A 249 -10.97 9.35 -14.74
CA SER A 249 -11.17 10.51 -13.86
C SER A 249 -11.35 10.08 -12.39
N GLU A 250 -12.17 9.06 -12.13
CA GLU A 250 -12.39 8.52 -10.78
C GLU A 250 -11.12 7.90 -10.21
N GLN A 251 -10.37 7.15 -11.03
CA GLN A 251 -9.08 6.60 -10.63
C GLN A 251 -8.10 7.71 -10.24
N MET A 252 -8.07 8.79 -11.02
CA MET A 252 -7.22 9.94 -10.74
C MET A 252 -7.65 10.67 -9.47
N MET A 253 -8.94 10.85 -9.22
CA MET A 253 -9.44 11.46 -8.00
C MET A 253 -9.10 10.63 -6.76
N ILE A 254 -9.18 9.29 -6.86
CA ILE A 254 -8.77 8.39 -5.78
C ILE A 254 -7.27 8.56 -5.49
N LEU A 255 -6.43 8.57 -6.53
CA LEU A 255 -4.99 8.80 -6.38
C LEU A 255 -4.70 10.18 -5.80
N GLY A 256 -5.40 11.21 -6.26
CA GLY A 256 -5.32 12.57 -5.74
C GLY A 256 -5.64 12.64 -4.25
N ASN A 257 -6.71 11.97 -3.81
CA ASN A 257 -7.08 11.88 -2.39
C ASN A 257 -5.99 11.20 -1.55
N MET A 258 -5.31 10.17 -2.08
CA MET A 258 -4.19 9.54 -1.38
C MET A 258 -3.04 10.52 -1.16
N ILE A 259 -2.70 11.30 -2.20
CA ILE A 259 -1.64 12.31 -2.15
C ILE A 259 -2.02 13.43 -1.18
N GLU A 260 -3.25 13.94 -1.26
CA GLU A 260 -3.75 14.99 -0.37
C GLU A 260 -3.77 14.54 1.11
N ASN A 261 -4.21 13.32 1.38
CA ASN A 261 -4.24 12.76 2.73
C ASN A 261 -2.83 12.70 3.34
N GLU A 262 -1.85 12.28 2.54
CA GLU A 262 -0.47 12.25 2.99
C GLU A 262 0.08 13.66 3.24
N ARG A 263 -0.24 14.63 2.38
CA ARG A 263 0.08 16.05 2.62
C ARG A 263 -0.49 16.53 3.95
N LYS A 264 -1.82 16.38 4.15
CA LYS A 264 -2.52 16.78 5.38
C LYS A 264 -1.90 16.13 6.61
N ARG A 265 -1.51 14.85 6.51
CA ARG A 265 -0.84 14.12 7.60
C ARG A 265 0.51 14.74 7.95
N LEU A 266 1.34 15.03 6.94
CA LEU A 266 2.64 15.65 7.14
C LEU A 266 2.51 17.06 7.74
N GLU A 267 1.55 17.84 7.25
CA GLU A 267 1.23 19.17 7.81
C GLU A 267 0.76 19.10 9.25
N ALA A 268 -0.20 18.24 9.58
CA ALA A 268 -0.68 18.07 10.95
C ALA A 268 0.46 17.70 11.91
N LYS A 269 1.36 16.83 11.45
CA LYS A 269 2.55 16.45 12.22
C LYS A 269 3.50 17.64 12.44
N ASN A 270 3.70 18.46 11.42
CA ASN A 270 4.49 19.69 11.49
C ASN A 270 3.86 20.72 12.43
N SER A 271 2.54 20.94 12.36
CA SER A 271 1.80 21.83 13.24
C SER A 271 1.88 21.41 14.71
N LEU A 272 1.70 20.12 15.00
CA LEU A 272 1.82 19.58 16.37
C LEU A 272 3.22 19.82 16.95
N ARG A 273 4.28 19.65 16.15
CA ARG A 273 5.63 19.98 16.61
C ARG A 273 5.79 21.45 16.92
N LEU A 274 5.35 22.35 16.03
CA LEU A 274 5.46 23.80 16.28
C LEU A 274 4.77 24.19 17.60
N LEU A 275 3.66 23.54 17.93
CA LEU A 275 2.98 23.72 19.22
C LEU A 275 3.81 23.19 20.41
N LEU A 276 4.46 22.04 20.28
CA LEU A 276 5.32 21.47 21.32
C LEU A 276 6.61 22.29 21.53
N ASP A 277 7.21 22.78 20.44
CA ASP A 277 8.43 23.59 20.48
C ASP A 277 8.16 25.00 21.07
N THR A 278 6.93 25.50 20.97
CA THR A 278 6.50 26.78 21.57
C THR A 278 6.03 26.65 23.01
N THR A 279 5.56 25.48 23.44
CA THR A 279 5.10 25.20 24.81
C THR A 279 6.19 24.60 25.70
N GLY A 280 7.29 24.12 25.13
CA GLY A 280 8.48 23.61 25.82
C GLY A 280 9.53 24.67 26.20
N LYS A 281 9.19 25.97 26.14
CA LYS A 281 9.98 27.09 26.69
C LYS A 281 9.21 27.73 27.83
#